data_AF-A0A432UR11-F1
#
_entry.id   AF-A0A432UR11-F1
#
_cell.length_a   1.000
_cell.length_b   1.000
_cell.length_c   1.000
_cell.angle_alpha   90.00
_cell.angle_beta   90.00
_cell.angle_gamma   90.00
#
_symmetry.space_group_name_H-M   'P 1'
#
loop_
_entity.id
_entity.type
_entity.pdbx_description
1 polymer ?
#
loop_
_entity_poly.entity_id
_entity_poly.type
_entity_poly.pdbx_seq_one_letter_code
_entity_poly.pdbx_strand_id
1 'polypeptide(L)'
;MYLKYYLNETKLNNYTLTNKEISELVESRLSEKRLTIRACVELYNSKRQRSESLKHLPALNKDFVCRVKNNNFDVANERVAKLCDFLGINLTPVAEGKGLTLQNEYQKVDQILNSNPDLKPLIKSLLGNVVDIASNSKGI
;
A
#
# COMPACT_ATOMS: atom_id res chain seq x y z
N MET A 1 16.34 -8.86 28.72
CA MET A 1 15.48 -7.70 28.40
C MET A 1 16.20 -6.81 27.38
N TYR A 2 16.39 -7.28 26.15
CA TYR A 2 17.20 -6.59 25.12
C TYR A 2 16.69 -6.79 23.67
N LEU A 3 15.40 -7.11 23.50
CA LEU A 3 14.79 -7.41 22.19
C LEU A 3 13.63 -6.48 21.82
N LYS A 4 13.63 -5.23 22.30
CA LYS A 4 12.62 -4.23 21.90
C LYS A 4 13.13 -3.11 20.98
N TYR A 5 14.39 -3.17 20.53
CA TYR A 5 15.02 -2.07 19.79
C TYR A 5 15.61 -2.43 18.42
N TYR A 6 15.33 -3.62 17.87
CA TYR A 6 15.90 -4.05 16.57
C TYR A 6 14.86 -4.41 15.50
N LEU A 7 13.72 -3.74 15.51
CA LEU A 7 12.91 -3.60 14.31
C LEU A 7 12.72 -2.10 14.07
N ASN A 8 13.72 -1.50 13.42
CA ASN A 8 13.42 -0.43 12.47
C ASN A 8 12.51 -1.05 11.41
N GLU A 9 11.23 -1.16 11.74
CA GLU A 9 10.17 -1.42 10.79
C GLU A 9 10.24 -0.26 9.80
N THR A 10 10.88 -0.54 8.66
CA THR A 10 10.59 0.18 7.43
C THR A 10 9.07 0.21 7.35
N LYS A 11 8.51 1.41 7.52
CA LYS A 11 7.08 1.73 7.54
C LYS A 11 6.41 1.14 6.30
N LEU A 12 6.04 -0.14 6.38
CA LEU A 12 5.58 -0.92 5.24
C LEU A 12 4.13 -0.52 4.98
N ASN A 13 3.84 -0.13 3.74
CA ASN A 13 2.48 0.14 3.34
C ASN A 13 1.73 -1.20 3.27
N ASN A 14 0.69 -1.36 4.09
CA ASN A 14 -0.08 -2.60 4.22
C ASN A 14 -1.07 -2.82 3.06
N TYR A 15 -1.02 -2.02 2.01
CA TYR A 15 -1.94 -2.06 0.88
C TYR A 15 -1.20 -2.28 -0.45
N THR A 16 -1.91 -2.83 -1.43
CA THR A 16 -1.36 -3.17 -2.76
C THR A 16 -0.87 -1.96 -3.56
N LEU A 17 -1.25 -0.75 -3.16
CA LEU A 17 -0.86 0.50 -3.81
C LEU A 17 0.21 1.22 -2.99
N THR A 18 1.21 1.75 -3.67
CA THR A 18 2.22 2.63 -3.08
C THR A 18 1.62 3.96 -2.64
N ASN A 19 2.30 4.70 -1.75
CA ASN A 19 1.81 6.01 -1.30
C ASN A 19 1.66 7.00 -2.46
N LYS A 20 2.54 6.89 -3.47
CA LYS A 20 2.49 7.73 -4.67
C LYS A 20 1.23 7.44 -5.50
N GLU A 21 0.94 6.16 -5.78
CA GLU A 21 -0.28 5.77 -6.50
C GLU A 21 -1.54 6.17 -5.74
N ILE A 22 -1.55 6.01 -4.41
CA ILE A 22 -2.65 6.48 -3.57
C ILE A 22 -2.84 7.99 -3.73
N SER A 23 -1.75 8.76 -3.68
CA SER A 23 -1.78 10.23 -3.80
C SER A 23 -2.34 10.69 -5.13
N GLU A 24 -1.86 10.10 -6.23
CA GLU A 24 -2.31 10.39 -7.60
C GLU A 24 -3.79 10.03 -7.79
N LEU A 25 -4.24 8.89 -7.26
CA LEU A 25 -5.65 8.50 -7.30
C LEU A 25 -6.51 9.43 -6.45
N VAL A 26 -6.05 9.84 -5.27
CA VAL A 26 -6.78 10.79 -4.41
C VAL A 26 -6.92 12.13 -5.12
N GLU A 27 -5.85 12.66 -5.73
CA GLU A 27 -5.92 13.89 -6.51
C GLU A 27 -6.88 13.77 -7.71
N SER A 28 -6.79 12.67 -8.46
CA SER A 28 -7.69 12.39 -9.57
C SER A 28 -9.15 12.35 -9.13
N ARG A 29 -9.48 11.59 -8.07
CA ARG A 29 -10.85 11.47 -7.56
C ARG A 29 -11.41 12.78 -7.00
N LEU A 30 -10.59 13.59 -6.35
CA LEU A 30 -10.99 14.92 -5.90
C LEU A 30 -11.35 15.80 -7.11
N SER A 31 -10.54 15.73 -8.17
CA SER A 31 -10.74 16.51 -9.39
C SER A 31 -11.98 16.05 -10.19
N GLU A 32 -12.14 14.75 -10.39
CA GLU A 32 -13.31 14.13 -11.04
C GLU A 32 -14.62 14.53 -10.34
N LYS A 33 -14.62 14.51 -9.00
CA LYS A 33 -15.78 14.87 -8.19
C LYS A 33 -15.94 16.38 -7.95
N ARG A 34 -15.02 17.21 -8.49
CA ARG A 34 -14.95 18.67 -8.26
C ARG A 34 -14.96 19.03 -6.77
N LEU A 35 -14.33 18.21 -5.94
CA LEU A 35 -14.27 18.40 -4.50
C LEU A 35 -13.03 19.20 -4.12
N THR A 36 -13.26 20.35 -3.49
CA THR A 36 -12.19 21.01 -2.73
C THR A 36 -11.83 20.17 -1.51
N ILE A 37 -10.61 20.34 -0.98
CA ILE A 37 -10.20 19.67 0.27
C ILE A 37 -11.17 19.95 1.41
N ARG A 38 -11.69 21.19 1.49
CA ARG A 38 -12.69 21.59 2.48
C ARG A 38 -13.98 20.80 2.31
N ALA A 39 -14.53 20.76 1.10
CA ALA A 39 -15.76 20.02 0.81
C ALA A 39 -15.59 18.51 1.07
N CYS A 40 -14.44 17.94 0.72
CA CYS A 40 -14.13 16.54 0.99
C CYS A 40 -14.19 16.23 2.50
N VAL A 41 -13.54 17.06 3.32
CA VAL A 41 -13.55 16.90 4.79
C VAL A 41 -14.96 17.04 5.36
N GLU A 42 -15.72 18.04 4.92
CA GLU A 42 -17.10 18.28 5.39
C GLU A 42 -18.02 17.11 5.04
N LEU A 43 -17.99 16.63 3.79
CA LEU A 43 -18.80 15.49 3.34
C LEU A 43 -18.41 14.18 4.02
N TYR A 44 -17.10 13.91 4.15
CA TYR A 44 -16.62 12.72 4.86
C TYR A 44 -17.09 12.73 6.31
N ASN A 45 -16.88 13.84 7.02
CA ASN A 45 -17.23 13.93 8.44
C ASN A 45 -18.75 13.90 8.66
N SER A 46 -19.55 14.44 7.74
CA SER A 46 -21.00 14.27 7.76
C SER A 46 -21.42 12.81 7.57
N LYS A 47 -20.83 12.08 6.61
CA LYS A 47 -21.06 10.64 6.42
C LYS A 47 -20.63 9.84 7.65
N ARG A 48 -19.48 10.19 8.24
CA ARG A 48 -18.93 9.56 9.44
C ARG A 48 -19.89 9.61 10.62
N GLN A 49 -20.54 10.75 10.86
CA GLN A 49 -21.50 10.90 11.96
C GLN A 49 -22.71 9.96 11.83
N ARG A 50 -23.07 9.58 10.59
CA ARG A 50 -24.22 8.72 10.28
C ARG A 50 -23.87 7.24 10.15
N SER A 51 -22.59 6.88 10.06
CA SER A 51 -22.12 5.52 9.81
C SER A 51 -21.45 4.93 11.03
N GLU A 52 -22.02 3.84 11.58
CA GLU A 52 -21.48 3.16 12.76
C GLU A 52 -20.05 2.63 12.52
N SER A 53 -19.78 2.18 11.30
CA SER A 53 -18.46 1.74 10.84
C SER A 53 -17.40 2.84 10.70
N LEU A 54 -17.77 4.12 10.87
CA LEU A 54 -16.84 5.25 10.76
C LEU A 54 -16.76 6.08 12.05
N LYS A 55 -17.76 5.97 12.94
CA LYS A 55 -17.82 6.73 14.20
C LYS A 55 -16.61 6.52 15.10
N HIS A 56 -16.00 5.34 15.09
CA HIS A 56 -14.83 5.01 15.91
C HIS A 56 -13.52 5.63 15.38
N LEU A 57 -13.47 6.05 14.12
CA LEU A 57 -12.27 6.64 13.52
C LEU A 57 -12.17 8.14 13.82
N PRO A 58 -10.98 8.75 13.86
CA PRO A 58 -10.88 10.20 13.99
C PRO A 58 -11.51 10.93 12.80
N ALA A 59 -12.15 12.07 13.06
CA ALA A 59 -12.62 12.97 12.00
C ALA A 59 -11.45 13.38 11.08
N LEU A 60 -11.71 13.56 9.80
CA LEU A 60 -10.69 14.10 8.89
C LEU A 60 -10.52 15.60 9.13
N ASN A 61 -9.31 16.09 8.90
CA ASN A 61 -9.00 17.51 8.86
C ASN A 61 -8.33 17.84 7.51
N LYS A 62 -8.25 19.14 7.18
CA LYS A 62 -7.71 19.59 5.88
C LYS A 62 -6.26 19.18 5.70
N ASP A 63 -5.46 19.31 6.76
CA ASP A 63 -4.04 18.95 6.76
C ASP A 63 -3.81 17.47 6.40
N PHE A 64 -4.60 16.56 6.96
CA PHE A 64 -4.53 15.14 6.64
C PHE A 64 -4.82 14.87 5.17
N VAL A 65 -5.90 15.44 4.63
CA VAL A 65 -6.26 15.25 3.21
C VAL A 65 -5.20 15.89 2.30
N CYS A 66 -4.67 17.06 2.65
CA CYS A 66 -3.53 17.68 1.93
C CYS A 66 -2.31 16.75 1.91
N ARG A 67 -1.96 16.15 3.07
CA ARG A 67 -0.81 15.26 3.17
C ARG A 67 -0.98 14.01 2.33
N VAL A 68 -2.15 13.39 2.37
CA VAL A 68 -2.44 12.22 1.52
C VAL A 68 -2.41 12.60 0.03
N LYS A 69 -3.02 13.71 -0.35
CA LYS A 69 -3.00 14.19 -1.74
C LYS A 69 -1.57 14.42 -2.25
N ASN A 70 -0.70 15.00 -1.42
CA ASN A 70 0.64 15.44 -1.83
C ASN A 70 1.74 14.42 -1.53
N ASN A 71 1.39 13.15 -1.27
CA ASN A 71 2.35 12.08 -0.93
C ASN A 71 3.23 12.39 0.32
N ASN A 72 2.71 13.20 1.25
CA ASN A 72 3.40 13.59 2.50
C ASN A 72 2.90 12.75 3.69
N PHE A 73 2.82 11.43 3.51
CA PHE A 73 2.46 10.47 4.55
C PHE A 73 3.31 9.22 4.43
N ASP A 74 3.69 8.63 5.58
CA ASP A 74 4.63 7.52 5.58
C ASP A 74 3.95 6.17 5.35
N VAL A 75 2.79 5.95 5.97
CA VAL A 75 2.06 4.67 5.91
C VAL A 75 0.61 4.92 5.56
N ALA A 76 0.10 4.21 4.56
CA ALA A 76 -1.34 4.09 4.39
C ALA A 76 -1.89 3.24 5.54
N ASN A 77 -2.45 3.90 6.55
CA ASN A 77 -3.11 3.27 7.67
C ASN A 77 -4.63 3.18 7.41
N GLU A 78 -5.39 2.65 8.37
CA GLU A 78 -6.85 2.54 8.25
C GLU A 78 -7.52 3.89 7.92
N ARG A 79 -7.01 5.01 8.43
CA ARG A 79 -7.56 6.34 8.15
C ARG A 79 -7.36 6.74 6.69
N VAL A 80 -6.23 6.40 6.09
CA VAL A 80 -5.98 6.58 4.64
C VAL A 80 -6.90 5.66 3.84
N ALA A 81 -7.06 4.40 4.25
CA ALA A 81 -7.94 3.45 3.57
C ALA A 81 -9.39 3.89 3.57
N LYS A 82 -9.89 4.48 4.66
CA LYS A 82 -11.27 4.96 4.75
C LYS A 82 -11.51 6.24 3.96
N LEU A 83 -10.50 7.11 3.86
CA LEU A 83 -10.52 8.22 2.91
C LEU A 83 -10.59 7.70 1.46
N CYS A 84 -9.77 6.70 1.12
CA CYS A 84 -9.76 6.07 -0.19
C CYS A 84 -11.12 5.43 -0.51
N ASP A 85 -11.67 4.65 0.40
CA ASP A 85 -13.02 4.05 0.29
C ASP A 85 -14.10 5.12 0.05
N PHE A 86 -14.08 6.21 0.82
CA PHE A 86 -14.99 7.34 0.60
C PHE A 86 -14.85 7.96 -0.80
N LEU A 87 -13.63 8.04 -1.34
CA LEU A 87 -13.36 8.55 -2.67
C LEU A 87 -13.66 7.51 -3.78
N GLY A 88 -13.91 6.25 -3.43
CA GLY A 88 -14.11 5.16 -4.40
C GLY A 88 -12.79 4.58 -4.93
N ILE A 89 -11.74 4.59 -4.11
CA ILE A 89 -10.43 4.02 -4.39
C ILE A 89 -10.33 2.71 -3.61
N ASN A 90 -10.23 1.59 -4.33
CA ASN A 90 -10.12 0.27 -3.73
C ASN A 90 -8.68 0.03 -3.28
N LEU A 91 -8.43 0.10 -1.97
CA LEU A 91 -7.19 -0.40 -1.39
C LEU A 91 -7.38 -1.84 -0.95
N THR A 92 -6.61 -2.75 -1.55
CA THR A 92 -6.61 -4.15 -1.12
C THR A 92 -5.51 -4.32 -0.08
N PRO A 93 -5.79 -4.84 1.13
CA PRO A 93 -4.76 -5.19 2.08
C PRO A 93 -3.83 -6.24 1.46
N VAL A 94 -2.52 -6.04 1.58
CA VAL A 94 -1.57 -7.11 1.31
C VAL A 94 -1.77 -8.12 2.44
N ALA A 95 -2.29 -9.31 2.11
CA ALA A 95 -2.54 -10.35 3.11
C ALA A 95 -1.26 -10.58 3.93
N GLU A 96 -1.37 -10.57 5.26
CA GLU A 96 -0.27 -10.88 6.17
C GLU A 96 0.35 -12.22 5.74
N GLY A 97 1.63 -12.20 5.32
CA GLY A 97 2.35 -13.36 4.79
C GLY A 97 2.52 -13.42 3.27
N LYS A 98 1.81 -12.60 2.47
CA LYS A 98 2.14 -12.34 1.06
C LYS A 98 2.93 -11.06 0.93
N GLY A 99 3.96 -10.94 1.74
CA GLY A 99 4.81 -9.77 1.79
C GLY A 99 5.27 -9.39 0.38
N LEU A 100 5.15 -8.10 0.10
CA LEU A 100 5.89 -7.36 -0.92
C LEU A 100 7.42 -7.55 -0.83
N THR A 101 7.91 -8.44 0.04
CA THR A 101 9.29 -8.81 0.36
C THR A 101 10.15 -9.16 -0.84
N LEU A 102 9.56 -9.41 -2.01
CA LEU A 102 10.30 -9.66 -3.24
C LEU A 102 9.91 -8.73 -4.39
N GLN A 103 8.96 -7.80 -4.25
CA GLN A 103 8.54 -6.96 -5.39
C GLN A 103 9.67 -6.08 -5.92
N ASN A 104 10.48 -5.51 -5.04
CA ASN A 104 11.65 -4.73 -5.44
C ASN A 104 12.70 -5.61 -6.11
N GLU A 105 12.85 -6.85 -5.65
CA GLU A 105 13.74 -7.86 -6.19
C GLU A 105 13.25 -8.30 -7.57
N TYR A 106 11.95 -8.50 -7.76
CA TYR A 106 11.33 -8.81 -9.06
C TYR A 106 11.53 -7.66 -10.04
N GLN A 107 11.32 -6.40 -9.63
CA GLN A 107 11.56 -5.26 -10.50
C GLN A 107 13.03 -5.15 -10.93
N LYS A 108 13.98 -5.40 -10.03
CA LYS A 108 15.41 -5.44 -10.35
C LYS A 108 15.73 -6.58 -11.33
N VAL A 109 15.14 -7.75 -11.11
CA VAL A 109 15.28 -8.90 -12.02
C VAL A 109 14.73 -8.58 -13.41
N ASP A 110 13.55 -7.96 -13.50
CA ASP A 110 12.95 -7.57 -14.78
C ASP A 110 13.81 -6.54 -15.54
N GLN A 111 14.39 -5.56 -14.83
CA GLN A 111 15.33 -4.61 -15.44
C GLN A 111 16.59 -5.30 -15.97
N ILE A 112 17.15 -6.25 -15.22
CA ILE A 112 18.33 -7.03 -15.65
C ILE A 112 17.99 -7.88 -16.88
N LEU A 113 16.82 -8.51 -16.91
CA LEU A 113 16.37 -9.35 -18.02
C LEU A 113 16.10 -8.53 -19.30
N ASN A 114 15.61 -7.30 -19.17
CA ASN A 114 15.45 -6.40 -20.31
C ASN A 114 16.80 -6.01 -20.92
N SER A 115 17.83 -5.83 -20.10
CA SER A 115 19.18 -5.51 -20.56
C SER A 115 19.99 -6.74 -20.98
N ASN A 116 19.65 -7.94 -20.47
CA ASN A 116 20.36 -9.20 -20.73
C ASN A 116 19.37 -10.37 -20.85
N PRO A 117 18.72 -10.53 -22.02
CA PRO A 117 17.70 -11.56 -22.23
C PRO A 117 18.22 -12.99 -22.03
N ASP A 118 19.51 -13.21 -22.28
CA ASP A 118 20.17 -14.50 -22.20
C ASP A 118 20.22 -15.07 -20.77
N LEU A 119 20.01 -14.23 -19.74
CA LEU A 119 19.94 -14.65 -18.34
C LEU A 119 18.60 -15.28 -17.95
N LYS A 120 17.58 -15.17 -18.81
CA LYS A 120 16.22 -15.68 -18.54
C LYS A 120 16.16 -17.17 -18.18
N PRO A 121 16.88 -18.09 -18.87
CA PRO A 121 16.87 -19.51 -18.54
C PRO A 121 17.50 -19.77 -17.15
N LEU A 122 18.57 -19.05 -16.83
CA LEU A 122 19.29 -19.18 -15.56
C LEU A 122 18.43 -18.71 -14.39
N ILE A 123 17.81 -17.54 -14.50
CA ILE A 123 16.92 -17.00 -13.46
C ILE A 123 15.71 -17.91 -13.26
N LYS A 124 15.13 -18.44 -14.33
CA LYS A 124 14.03 -19.41 -14.25
C LYS A 124 14.44 -20.68 -13.50
N SER A 125 15.63 -21.19 -13.76
CA SER A 125 16.18 -22.36 -13.06
C SER A 125 16.40 -22.09 -11.56
N LEU A 126 16.99 -20.94 -11.22
CA LEU A 126 17.21 -20.54 -9.82
C LEU A 126 15.88 -20.41 -9.05
N LEU A 127 14.88 -19.75 -9.62
CA LEU A 127 13.56 -19.63 -9.01
C LEU A 127 12.89 -21.01 -8.84
N GLY A 128 13.03 -21.90 -9.82
CA GLY A 128 12.56 -23.28 -9.73
C GLY A 128 13.20 -24.05 -8.57
N ASN A 129 14.52 -24.00 -8.44
CA ASN A 129 15.25 -24.67 -7.36
C ASN A 129 14.81 -24.16 -5.97
N VAL A 130 14.58 -22.85 -5.82
CA VAL A 130 14.07 -22.28 -4.56
C VAL A 130 12.68 -22.81 -4.23
N VAL A 131 11.80 -22.95 -5.23
CA VAL A 131 10.46 -23.52 -5.06
C VAL A 131 10.54 -24.99 -4.66
N ASP A 132 11.43 -25.76 -5.28
CA ASP A 132 11.61 -27.18 -4.98
C ASP A 132 12.11 -27.39 -3.54
N ILE A 133 13.09 -26.60 -3.10
CA ILE A 133 13.60 -26.62 -1.73
C ILE A 133 12.48 -26.29 -0.73
N ALA A 134 11.72 -25.23 -0.99
CA ALA A 134 10.65 -24.79 -0.11
C ALA A 134 9.45 -25.77 -0.08
N SER A 135 9.24 -26.52 -1.16
CA SER A 135 8.17 -27.52 -1.24
C SER A 135 8.57 -28.83 -0.55
N ASN A 136 9.84 -29.22 -0.63
CA ASN A 136 10.37 -30.43 0.00
C ASN A 136 10.65 -30.26 1.51
N SER A 137 10.71 -29.05 2.03
CA SER A 137 10.90 -28.79 3.48
C SER A 137 9.61 -28.93 4.32
N LYS A 138 8.44 -29.11 3.69
CA LYS A 138 7.16 -29.36 4.38
C LYS A 138 6.91 -30.84 4.75
N GLY A 139 7.89 -31.71 4.54
CA GLY A 139 7.80 -33.16 4.71
C GLY A 139 8.64 -33.76 5.84
N ILE A 140 8.94 -33.01 6.92
CA ILE A 140 9.55 -33.52 8.16
C ILE A 140 8.76 -33.00 9.36
#